data_AF-A0A7L3UT19-F1
#
_entry.id   AF-A0A7L3UT19-F1
#
_cell.length_a   1.000
_cell.length_b   1.000
_cell.length_c   1.000
_cell.angle_alpha   90.00
_cell.angle_beta   90.00
_cell.angle_gamma   90.00
#
_symmetry.space_group_name_H-M   'P 1'
#
loop_
_entity.id
_entity.type
_entity.pdbx_description
1 polymer ?
#
loop_
_entity_poly.entity_id
_entity_poly.type
_entity_poly.pdbx_seq_one_letter_code
_entity_poly.pdbx_strand_id
1 'polypeptide(L)'
;MVGPGPGAAPLENANPLIYRRSGERPVTAREEDDELPDAIDDREIFDLIRSINDPEHPLTLEELNVVEQMRVKVRSRRDVLA
;
A
#
# COMPACT_ATOMS: atom_id res chain seq x y z
N MET A 1 27.46 9.85 -44.72
CA MET A 1 27.64 9.96 -43.27
C MET A 1 26.54 10.85 -42.73
N VAL A 2 25.42 10.26 -42.30
CA VAL A 2 24.27 11.01 -41.74
C VAL A 2 24.57 11.19 -40.26
N GLY A 3 24.72 12.43 -39.80
CA GLY A 3 24.99 12.73 -38.39
C GLY A 3 23.81 12.34 -37.48
N PRO A 4 24.05 12.12 -36.18
CA PRO A 4 22.97 11.84 -35.24
C PRO A 4 22.14 13.12 -35.05
N GLY A 5 20.84 13.04 -35.33
CA GLY A 5 19.92 14.15 -35.12
C GLY A 5 19.78 14.50 -33.63
N PRO A 6 19.65 15.78 -33.26
CA PRO A 6 19.37 16.18 -31.90
C PRO A 6 17.87 15.99 -31.66
N GLY A 7 17.45 15.24 -30.62
CA GLY A 7 16.02 15.19 -30.33
C GLY A 7 15.46 14.13 -29.40
N ALA A 8 16.26 13.30 -28.73
CA ALA A 8 15.74 12.51 -27.62
C ALA A 8 15.88 13.33 -26.32
N ALA A 9 15.02 14.34 -26.16
CA ALA A 9 14.77 14.86 -24.81
C ALA A 9 14.34 13.68 -23.92
N PRO A 10 14.75 13.63 -22.64
CA PRO A 10 14.19 12.65 -21.71
C PRO A 10 12.67 12.74 -21.79
N LEU A 11 11.99 11.60 -21.89
CA LEU A 11 10.53 11.58 -21.88
C LEU A 11 10.06 12.16 -20.53
N GLU A 12 9.68 13.44 -20.53
CA GLU A 12 9.19 14.14 -19.35
C GLU A 12 7.84 13.56 -18.87
N ASN A 13 7.17 12.78 -19.73
CA ASN A 13 5.88 12.16 -19.47
C ASN A 13 6.02 10.63 -19.38
N ALA A 14 6.78 10.17 -18.39
CA ALA A 14 6.83 8.75 -18.07
C ALA A 14 5.46 8.27 -17.58
N ASN A 15 4.96 7.14 -18.08
CA ASN A 15 3.75 6.53 -17.55
C ASN A 15 3.94 6.27 -16.04
N PRO A 16 2.96 6.62 -15.19
CA PRO A 16 3.05 6.35 -13.76
C PRO A 16 3.24 4.84 -13.54
N LEU A 17 4.19 4.49 -12.66
CA LEU A 17 4.40 3.11 -12.26
C LEU A 17 3.21 2.70 -11.38
N ILE A 18 2.32 1.88 -11.94
CA ILE A 18 1.18 1.32 -11.23
C ILE A 18 1.62 0.02 -10.53
N TYR A 19 1.48 -0.02 -9.22
CA TYR A 19 1.81 -1.19 -8.41
C TYR A 19 0.60 -2.12 -8.30
N ARG A 20 0.88 -3.42 -8.29
CA ARG A 20 -0.18 -4.43 -8.14
C ARG A 20 -0.71 -4.38 -6.72
N ARG A 21 -2.03 -4.23 -6.59
CA ARG A 21 -2.73 -4.29 -5.31
C ARG A 21 -2.55 -5.64 -4.62
N SER A 22 -2.47 -5.59 -3.30
CA SER A 22 -2.42 -6.76 -2.43
C SER A 22 -3.76 -7.50 -2.50
N GLY A 23 -3.72 -8.83 -2.54
CA GLY A 23 -4.94 -9.65 -2.47
C GLY A 23 -5.67 -9.53 -1.14
N GLU A 24 -6.87 -10.10 -1.08
CA GLU A 24 -7.59 -10.28 0.19
C GLU A 24 -6.80 -11.21 1.13
N ARG A 25 -6.90 -10.94 2.44
CA ARG A 25 -6.27 -11.78 3.45
C ARG A 25 -7.19 -12.96 3.79
N PRO A 26 -6.63 -14.16 4.05
CA PRO A 26 -7.43 -15.24 4.61
C PRO A 26 -7.82 -14.92 6.05
N VAL A 27 -9.06 -15.25 6.42
CA VAL A 27 -9.48 -15.24 7.82
C VAL A 27 -8.74 -16.35 8.57
N THR A 28 -8.19 -16.02 9.72
CA THR A 28 -7.46 -16.98 10.57
C THR A 28 -8.40 -17.61 11.59
N ALA A 29 -8.11 -18.84 12.00
CA ALA A 29 -8.92 -19.55 13.01
C ALA A 29 -9.00 -18.81 14.37
N ARG A 30 -8.08 -17.87 14.64
CA ARG A 30 -8.14 -17.00 15.83
C ARG A 30 -9.18 -15.88 15.69
N GLU A 31 -9.38 -15.37 14.48
CA GLU A 31 -10.38 -14.34 14.19
C GLU A 31 -11.80 -14.93 14.19
N GLU A 32 -11.93 -16.25 14.01
CA GLU A 32 -13.21 -16.97 14.10
C GLU A 32 -13.57 -17.40 15.54
N ASP A 33 -12.67 -17.20 16.50
CA ASP A 33 -12.89 -17.57 17.90
C ASP A 33 -13.49 -16.40 18.68
N ASP A 34 -14.81 -16.41 18.83
CA ASP A 34 -15.59 -15.39 19.57
C ASP A 34 -15.19 -15.26 21.05
N GLU A 35 -14.49 -16.25 21.63
CA GLU A 35 -14.02 -16.18 23.03
C GLU A 35 -12.72 -15.37 23.17
N LEU A 36 -12.00 -15.16 22.06
CA LEU A 36 -10.76 -14.38 22.03
C LEU A 36 -11.04 -12.92 21.65
N PRO A 37 -10.36 -11.96 22.30
CA PRO A 37 -10.44 -10.57 21.88
C PRO A 37 -9.74 -10.40 20.53
N ASP A 38 -10.50 -9.98 19.52
CA ASP A 38 -9.97 -9.56 18.22
C ASP A 38 -9.17 -8.26 18.38
N ALA A 39 -7.89 -8.31 18.05
CA ALA A 39 -6.96 -7.22 18.26
C ALA A 39 -6.57 -6.61 16.92
N ILE A 40 -6.68 -5.29 16.82
CA ILE A 40 -6.31 -4.54 15.62
C ILE A 40 -4.85 -4.82 15.26
N ASP A 41 -4.62 -5.21 14.01
CA ASP A 41 -3.31 -5.54 13.47
C ASP A 41 -2.84 -4.57 12.36
N ASP A 42 -1.56 -4.67 11.95
CA ASP A 42 -0.98 -3.86 10.86
C ASP A 42 -1.76 -4.00 9.55
N ARG A 43 -2.36 -5.18 9.33
CA ARG A 43 -3.01 -5.52 8.07
C ARG A 43 -4.39 -4.88 7.96
N GLU A 44 -5.16 -4.86 9.04
CA GLU A 44 -6.46 -4.22 9.12
C GLU A 44 -6.36 -2.73 8.84
N ILE A 45 -5.41 -2.05 9.49
CA ILE A 45 -5.14 -0.62 9.23
C ILE A 45 -4.72 -0.39 7.78
N PHE A 46 -3.87 -1.26 7.23
CA PHE A 46 -3.49 -1.18 5.82
C PHE A 46 -4.71 -1.34 4.89
N ASP A 47 -5.58 -2.32 5.15
CA ASP A 47 -6.76 -2.59 4.34
C ASP A 47 -7.77 -1.41 4.37
N LEU A 48 -7.81 -0.63 5.45
CA LEU A 48 -8.61 0.60 5.54
C LEU A 48 -8.06 1.77 4.71
N ILE A 49 -6.74 1.94 4.66
CA ILE A 49 -6.12 3.11 4.00
C ILE A 49 -5.73 2.85 2.54
N ARG A 50 -5.54 1.59 2.14
CA ARG A 50 -5.04 1.22 0.81
C ARG A 50 -5.95 1.65 -0.35
N SER A 51 -7.25 1.79 -0.13
CA SER A 51 -8.24 2.17 -1.14
C SER A 51 -8.56 3.66 -1.17
N ILE A 52 -7.88 4.48 -0.35
CA ILE A 52 -8.02 5.93 -0.43
C ILE A 52 -7.54 6.37 -1.81
N ASN A 53 -8.34 7.19 -2.48
CA ASN A 53 -7.96 7.78 -3.77
C ASN A 53 -7.02 8.94 -3.54
N ASP A 54 -6.03 9.06 -4.40
CA ASP A 54 -5.15 10.22 -4.44
C ASP A 54 -5.95 11.49 -4.84
N PRO A 55 -5.69 12.65 -4.22
CA PRO A 55 -6.41 13.88 -4.53
C PRO A 55 -6.10 14.45 -5.93
N GLU A 56 -4.97 14.07 -6.53
CA GLU A 56 -4.49 14.59 -7.82
C GLU A 56 -4.63 13.55 -8.95
N HIS A 57 -4.72 12.25 -8.61
CA HIS A 57 -4.74 11.16 -9.56
C HIS A 57 -5.93 10.20 -9.37
N PRO A 58 -6.48 9.61 -10.46
CA PRO A 58 -7.54 8.61 -10.39
C PRO A 58 -7.00 7.22 -10.03
N LEU A 59 -6.14 7.14 -9.02
CA LEU A 59 -5.49 5.92 -8.54
C LEU A 59 -5.54 5.87 -7.01
N THR A 60 -5.46 4.68 -6.46
CA THR A 60 -5.41 4.48 -5.00
C THR A 60 -4.00 4.69 -4.45
N LEU A 61 -3.90 5.01 -3.15
CA LEU A 61 -2.60 5.14 -2.47
C LEU A 61 -1.76 3.85 -2.54
N GLU A 62 -2.40 2.69 -2.62
CA GLU A 62 -1.72 1.40 -2.83
C GLU A 62 -1.15 1.27 -4.24
N GLU A 63 -1.92 1.63 -5.27
CA GLU A 63 -1.48 1.57 -6.67
C GLU A 63 -0.35 2.55 -6.98
N LEU A 64 -0.24 3.63 -6.21
CA LEU A 64 0.85 4.61 -6.27
C LEU A 64 2.01 4.30 -5.31
N ASN A 65 1.93 3.21 -4.54
CA ASN A 65 2.91 2.85 -3.51
C ASN A 65 3.19 3.98 -2.49
N VAL A 66 2.17 4.81 -2.24
CA VAL A 66 2.19 5.84 -1.18
C VAL A 66 2.03 5.18 0.18
N VAL A 67 1.27 4.08 0.25
CA VAL A 67 1.11 3.24 1.42
C VAL A 67 1.54 1.80 1.13
N GLU A 68 2.20 1.17 2.10
CA GLU A 68 2.66 -0.23 2.04
C GLU A 68 2.39 -0.90 3.39
N GLN A 69 1.91 -2.14 3.42
CA GLN A 69 1.62 -2.85 4.67
C GLN A 69 2.83 -2.92 5.61
N MET A 70 4.04 -3.10 5.08
CA MET A 70 5.26 -3.17 5.90
C MET A 70 5.56 -1.86 6.65
N ARG A 71 5.05 -0.73 6.16
CA ARG A 71 5.22 0.61 6.75
C ARG A 71 4.14 0.95 7.77
N VAL A 72 3.08 0.15 7.87
CA VAL A 72 2.07 0.26 8.92
C VAL A 72 2.56 -0.47 10.15
N LYS A 73 2.46 0.18 11.32
CA LYS A 73 2.88 -0.37 12.62
C LYS A 73 1.84 -0.02 13.68
N VAL A 74 1.15 -1.02 14.18
CA VAL A 74 0.19 -0.94 15.28
C VAL A 74 0.90 -1.40 16.55
N ARG A 75 0.67 -0.66 17.64
CA ARG A 75 1.16 -1.04 18.97
C ARG A 75 0.00 -1.06 19.94
N SER A 76 -0.10 -2.13 20.70
CA SER A 76 -1.05 -2.27 21.79
C SER A 76 -0.45 -1.77 23.10
N ARG A 77 -1.31 -1.47 24.08
CA ARG A 77 -0.88 -1.11 25.44
C ARG A 77 -0.01 -2.20 26.09
N ARG A 78 -0.14 -3.46 25.67
CA ARG A 78 0.73 -4.55 26.15
C ARG A 78 2.18 -4.40 25.67
N ASP A 79 2.40 -3.78 24.52
CA ASP A 79 3.73 -3.68 23.90
C ASP A 79 4.61 -2.58 24.51
N VAL A 80 4.00 -1.62 25.22
CA VAL A 80 4.68 -0.49 25.88
C VAL A 80 5.02 -0.75 27.35
N LEU A 81 4.55 -1.86 27.92
CA LEU A 81 4.79 -2.23 29.32
C LEU A 81 5.87 -3.31 29.49
N ALA A 82 6.55 -3.68 28.41
CA ALA A 82 7.66 -4.63 28.37
C ALA A 82 9.03 -3.94 28.42
#